data_AF-A0A9D6B5K3-F1
#
_entry.id   AF-A0A9D6B5K3-F1
#
_cell.length_a   1.000
_cell.length_b   1.000
_cell.length_c   1.000
_cell.angle_alpha   90.00
_cell.angle_beta   90.00
_cell.angle_gamma   90.00
#
_symmetry.space_group_name_H-M   'P 1'
#
loop_
_entity.id
_entity.type
_entity.pdbx_description
1 polymer ?
#
loop_
_entity_poly.entity_id
_entity_poly.type
_entity_poly.pdbx_seq_one_letter_code
_entity_poly.pdbx_strand_id
1 'polypeptide(L)'
;MAQKRAVRRTIKNLQKVKTWQLLILLILMVFISATFLRLNNVGMVQRRDAVMVADEQGNGEVTRNRVLDLQHHVSLHMNTGQNDVYLASQYERDRAALIQQAAQSSESGEVINQKVDAICKPQFSGYSQAYVECFAREYAKYSPGGDPVSQVKMPDKDKYRFVFAPPLWSPDFAGFAILGCIVIVLVIIGRLLTLVILRLLLKRKYQDV
;
A
#
# COMPACT_ATOMS: atom_id res chain seq x y z
N MET A 1 -27.81 -58.00 0.32
CA MET A 1 -28.71 -57.24 1.25
C MET A 1 -28.04 -56.09 2.01
N ALA A 2 -26.75 -56.19 2.37
CA ALA A 2 -26.03 -55.13 3.12
C ALA A 2 -25.95 -53.77 2.40
N GLN A 3 -25.68 -53.75 1.08
CA GLN A 3 -25.63 -52.52 0.27
C GLN A 3 -26.95 -51.72 0.29
N LYS A 4 -28.11 -52.38 0.21
CA LYS A 4 -29.42 -51.68 0.27
C LYS A 4 -29.67 -50.98 1.62
N ARG A 5 -29.19 -51.56 2.73
CA ARG A 5 -29.30 -50.94 4.07
C ARG A 5 -28.34 -49.77 4.25
N ALA A 6 -27.11 -49.87 3.73
CA ALA A 6 -26.13 -48.78 3.75
C ALA A 6 -26.65 -47.56 2.98
N VAL A 7 -27.13 -47.78 1.74
CA VAL A 7 -27.71 -46.72 0.90
C VAL A 7 -28.92 -46.05 1.56
N ARG A 8 -29.84 -46.83 2.17
CA ARG A 8 -30.99 -46.26 2.91
C ARG A 8 -30.60 -45.42 4.12
N ARG A 9 -29.55 -45.80 4.87
CA ARG A 9 -29.05 -45.00 6.01
C ARG A 9 -28.43 -43.70 5.53
N THR A 10 -27.62 -43.73 4.49
CA THR A 10 -27.00 -42.53 3.90
C THR A 10 -28.06 -41.56 3.39
N ILE A 11 -29.09 -42.06 2.70
CA ILE A 11 -30.23 -41.23 2.23
C ILE A 11 -31.01 -40.61 3.41
N LYS A 12 -31.30 -41.39 4.46
CA LYS A 12 -31.99 -40.86 5.65
C LYS A 12 -31.18 -39.79 6.38
N ASN A 13 -29.87 -39.95 6.47
CA ASN A 13 -28.98 -38.94 7.08
C ASN A 13 -28.86 -37.69 6.20
N LEU A 14 -28.85 -37.84 4.88
CA LEU A 14 -28.91 -36.72 3.93
C LEU A 14 -30.27 -35.97 3.98
N GLN A 15 -31.38 -36.64 4.25
CA GLN A 15 -32.68 -35.97 4.40
C GLN A 15 -32.84 -35.26 5.75
N LYS A 16 -32.00 -35.57 6.75
CA LYS A 16 -32.17 -35.05 8.12
C LYS A 16 -31.79 -33.57 8.26
N VAL A 17 -30.79 -33.11 7.50
CA VAL A 17 -30.46 -31.68 7.39
C VAL A 17 -31.26 -31.10 6.23
N LYS A 18 -32.18 -30.17 6.50
CA LYS A 18 -32.93 -29.52 5.42
C LYS A 18 -32.01 -28.56 4.67
N THR A 19 -32.02 -28.57 3.34
CA THR A 19 -31.20 -27.67 2.51
C THR A 19 -31.41 -26.20 2.86
N TRP A 20 -32.62 -25.83 3.28
CA TRP A 20 -32.94 -24.49 3.74
C TRP A 20 -32.19 -24.09 5.03
N GLN A 21 -31.92 -25.03 5.94
CA GLN A 21 -31.10 -24.75 7.14
C GLN A 21 -29.65 -24.42 6.75
N LEU A 22 -29.10 -25.11 5.75
CA LEU A 22 -27.77 -24.81 5.22
C LEU A 22 -27.72 -23.44 4.54
N LEU A 23 -28.79 -23.02 3.87
CA LEU A 23 -28.89 -21.68 3.28
C LEU A 23 -28.93 -20.59 4.34
N ILE A 24 -29.71 -20.76 5.41
CA ILE A 24 -29.71 -19.80 6.53
C ILE A 24 -28.33 -19.73 7.18
N LEU A 25 -27.73 -20.89 7.46
CA LEU A 25 -26.38 -20.95 8.03
C LEU A 25 -25.36 -20.26 7.12
N LEU A 26 -25.44 -20.45 5.81
CA LEU A 26 -24.57 -19.79 4.84
C LEU A 26 -24.73 -18.27 4.91
N ILE A 27 -25.97 -17.76 4.93
CA ILE A 27 -26.23 -16.31 5.02
C ILE A 27 -25.61 -15.72 6.29
N LEU A 28 -25.79 -16.39 7.43
CA LEU A 28 -25.19 -15.96 8.70
C LEU A 28 -23.66 -15.99 8.64
N MET A 29 -23.08 -17.07 8.10
CA MET A 29 -21.62 -17.19 7.95
C MET A 29 -21.04 -16.15 6.98
N VAL A 30 -21.74 -15.81 5.91
CA VAL A 30 -21.33 -14.76 4.97
C VAL A 30 -21.32 -13.40 5.67
N PHE A 31 -22.33 -13.09 6.48
CA PHE A 31 -22.37 -11.84 7.24
C PHE A 31 -21.22 -11.73 8.26
N ILE A 32 -20.94 -12.84 8.98
CA ILE A 32 -19.80 -12.91 9.90
C ILE A 32 -18.48 -12.73 9.15
N SER A 33 -18.31 -13.42 8.02
CA SER A 33 -17.11 -13.32 7.18
C SER A 33 -16.90 -11.89 6.69
N ALA A 34 -17.94 -11.24 6.18
CA ALA A 34 -17.91 -9.85 5.73
C ALA A 34 -17.52 -8.87 6.86
N THR A 35 -17.98 -9.15 8.09
CA THR A 35 -17.63 -8.34 9.26
C THR A 35 -16.15 -8.46 9.62
N PHE A 36 -15.59 -9.67 9.64
CA PHE A 36 -14.16 -9.86 9.89
C PHE A 36 -13.28 -9.32 8.75
N LEU A 37 -13.68 -9.51 7.50
CA LEU A 37 -13.04 -8.88 6.34
C LEU A 37 -12.98 -7.36 6.49
N ARG A 38 -14.07 -6.74 6.97
CA ARG A 38 -14.11 -5.30 7.24
C ARG A 38 -13.18 -4.90 8.38
N LEU A 39 -13.12 -5.68 9.46
CA LEU A 39 -12.21 -5.41 10.58
C LEU A 39 -10.73 -5.44 10.13
N ASN A 40 -10.36 -6.40 9.29
CA ASN A 40 -9.01 -6.47 8.71
C ASN A 40 -8.65 -5.21 7.92
N ASN A 41 -9.60 -4.75 7.08
CA ASN A 41 -9.43 -3.56 6.26
C ASN A 41 -9.29 -2.30 7.12
N VAL A 42 -10.20 -2.09 8.09
CA VAL A 42 -10.16 -0.95 9.00
C VAL A 42 -8.86 -0.94 9.83
N GLY A 43 -8.44 -2.10 10.32
CA GLY A 43 -7.18 -2.22 11.07
C GLY A 43 -5.94 -1.86 10.25
N MET A 44 -5.97 -2.09 8.92
CA MET A 44 -4.92 -1.61 8.02
C MET A 44 -4.99 -0.08 7.84
N VAL A 45 -6.18 0.48 7.58
CA VAL A 45 -6.36 1.93 7.38
C VAL A 45 -5.85 2.71 8.58
N GLN A 46 -6.19 2.28 9.80
CA GLN A 46 -5.71 2.91 11.04
C GLN A 46 -4.18 2.92 11.15
N ARG A 47 -3.51 1.85 10.71
CA ARG A 47 -2.04 1.76 10.72
C ARG A 47 -1.41 2.64 9.65
N ARG A 48 -2.03 2.70 8.46
CA ARG A 48 -1.64 3.63 7.39
C ARG A 48 -1.74 5.07 7.85
N ASP A 49 -2.84 5.44 8.51
CA ASP A 49 -3.02 6.77 9.09
C ASP A 49 -1.96 7.05 10.18
N ALA A 50 -1.64 6.07 11.01
CA ALA A 50 -0.57 6.21 12.00
C ALA A 50 0.82 6.39 11.38
N VAL A 51 1.09 5.81 10.20
CA VAL A 51 2.32 6.08 9.43
C VAL A 51 2.33 7.53 8.95
N MET A 52 1.23 8.02 8.37
CA MET A 52 1.13 9.40 7.87
C MET A 52 1.32 10.41 9.00
N VAL A 53 0.67 10.20 10.15
CA VAL A 53 0.83 11.06 11.33
C VAL A 53 2.27 11.03 11.86
N ALA A 54 2.93 9.87 11.87
CA ALA A 54 4.33 9.77 12.29
C ALA A 54 5.28 10.51 11.32
N ASP A 55 5.01 10.43 10.01
CA ASP A 55 5.75 11.15 8.98
C ASP A 55 5.63 12.67 9.15
N GLU A 56 4.43 13.17 9.42
CA GLU A 56 4.18 14.59 9.71
C GLU A 56 4.96 15.08 10.93
N GLN A 57 5.03 14.26 12.00
CA GLN A 57 5.76 14.58 13.23
C GLN A 57 7.29 14.61 13.05
N GLY A 58 7.82 14.00 11.98
CA GLY A 58 9.25 14.06 11.66
C GLY A 58 10.15 13.16 12.51
N ASN A 59 9.58 12.25 13.31
CA ASN A 59 10.36 11.25 14.03
C ASN A 59 10.62 10.03 13.14
N GLY A 60 11.83 9.95 12.57
CA GLY A 60 12.21 8.89 11.63
C GLY A 60 12.16 7.48 12.22
N GLU A 61 12.48 7.31 13.51
CA GLU A 61 12.41 6.00 14.17
C GLU A 61 10.96 5.54 14.35
N VAL A 62 10.09 6.43 14.82
CA VAL A 62 8.65 6.14 14.96
C VAL A 62 8.04 5.83 13.60
N THR A 63 8.36 6.61 12.57
CA THR A 63 7.87 6.39 11.20
C THR A 63 8.27 5.01 10.70
N ARG A 64 9.54 4.62 10.85
CA ARG A 64 10.03 3.29 10.47
C ARG A 64 9.27 2.17 11.20
N ASN A 65 9.07 2.32 12.50
CA ASN A 65 8.33 1.32 13.29
C ASN A 65 6.87 1.21 12.85
N ARG A 66 6.21 2.34 12.50
CA ARG A 66 4.84 2.34 11.98
C ARG A 66 4.75 1.68 10.59
N VAL A 67 5.73 1.92 9.72
CA VAL A 67 5.78 1.28 8.40
C VAL A 67 5.95 -0.25 8.54
N LEU A 68 6.79 -0.70 9.47
CA LEU A 68 6.95 -2.13 9.77
C LEU A 68 5.68 -2.77 10.34
N ASP A 69 4.99 -2.10 11.26
CA ASP A 69 3.70 -2.57 11.79
C ASP A 69 2.63 -2.69 10.68
N LEU A 70 2.56 -1.69 9.78
CA LEU A 70 1.69 -1.74 8.61
C LEU A 70 2.03 -2.92 7.69
N GLN A 71 3.32 -3.10 7.36
CA GLN A 71 3.79 -4.24 6.55
C GLN A 71 3.38 -5.57 7.17
N HIS A 72 3.66 -5.74 8.45
CA HIS A 72 3.35 -6.96 9.18
C HIS A 72 1.84 -7.24 9.17
N HIS A 73 1.02 -6.23 9.47
CA HIS A 73 -0.44 -6.35 9.44
C HIS A 73 -0.96 -6.75 8.04
N VAL A 74 -0.50 -6.09 6.98
CA VAL A 74 -0.90 -6.40 5.59
C VAL A 74 -0.46 -7.81 5.19
N SER A 75 0.72 -8.27 5.61
CA SER A 75 1.22 -9.60 5.26
C SER A 75 0.44 -10.75 5.92
N LEU A 76 -0.23 -10.48 7.05
CA LEU A 76 -0.94 -11.49 7.83
C LEU A 76 -2.46 -11.48 7.64
N HIS A 77 -3.04 -10.45 7.01
CA HIS A 77 -4.49 -10.30 6.89
C HIS A 77 -4.91 -10.08 5.44
N MET A 78 -5.92 -10.82 4.99
CA MET A 78 -6.54 -10.55 3.68
C MET A 78 -7.43 -9.30 3.71
N ASN A 79 -7.84 -8.84 2.52
CA ASN A 79 -8.76 -7.71 2.32
C ASN A 79 -8.23 -6.35 2.79
N THR A 80 -6.91 -6.14 2.69
CA THR A 80 -6.24 -4.88 3.01
C THR A 80 -5.87 -4.11 1.72
N GLY A 81 -6.88 -3.73 0.92
CA GLY A 81 -6.69 -3.26 -0.46
C GLY A 81 -6.10 -1.85 -0.68
N GLN A 82 -5.85 -1.05 0.37
CA GLN A 82 -5.21 0.29 0.27
C GLN A 82 -3.88 0.28 1.04
N ASN A 83 -2.95 -0.51 0.52
CA ASN A 83 -1.68 -0.87 1.13
C ASN A 83 -0.49 -0.04 0.64
N ASP A 84 -0.76 1.07 -0.05
CA ASP A 84 0.25 2.03 -0.47
C ASP A 84 0.31 3.23 0.48
N VAL A 85 1.51 3.59 0.90
CA VAL A 85 1.77 4.76 1.75
C VAL A 85 2.93 5.56 1.19
N TYR A 86 2.78 6.88 1.17
CA TYR A 86 3.79 7.82 0.70
C TYR A 86 4.19 8.75 1.83
N LEU A 87 5.49 8.80 2.13
CA LEU A 87 6.06 9.66 3.18
C LEU A 87 6.31 11.07 2.62
N ALA A 88 5.22 11.82 2.43
CA ALA A 88 5.25 13.15 1.83
C ALA A 88 6.05 14.16 2.65
N SER A 89 5.87 14.16 3.97
CA SER A 89 6.55 15.12 4.85
C SER A 89 8.04 14.85 4.91
N GLN A 90 8.46 13.58 4.96
CA GLN A 90 9.88 13.23 4.87
C GLN A 90 10.48 13.64 3.52
N TYR A 91 9.78 13.36 2.41
CA TYR A 91 10.24 13.77 1.08
C TYR A 91 10.46 15.29 1.00
N GLU A 92 9.53 16.10 1.50
CA GLU A 92 9.67 17.56 1.48
C GLU A 92 10.79 18.05 2.42
N ARG A 93 10.99 17.41 3.58
CA ARG A 93 12.12 17.72 4.47
C ARG A 93 13.47 17.44 3.79
N ASP A 94 13.60 16.28 3.15
CA ASP A 94 14.84 15.88 2.47
C ASP A 94 15.10 16.77 1.25
N ARG A 95 14.04 17.10 0.50
CA ARG A 95 14.11 18.07 -0.59
C ARG A 95 14.55 19.45 -0.11
N ALA A 96 13.96 19.96 0.97
CA ALA A 96 14.32 21.25 1.55
C ALA A 96 15.77 21.26 2.05
N ALA A 97 16.24 20.17 2.68
CA ALA A 97 17.61 20.03 3.14
C ALA A 97 18.62 20.07 1.96
N LEU A 98 18.32 19.39 0.84
CA LEU A 98 19.17 19.45 -0.36
C LEU A 98 19.20 20.85 -0.98
N ILE A 99 18.06 21.56 -1.01
CA ILE A 99 18.00 22.94 -1.49
C ILE A 99 18.81 23.88 -0.57
N GLN A 100 18.69 23.72 0.75
CA GLN A 100 19.45 24.50 1.71
C GLN A 100 20.95 24.23 1.63
N GLN A 101 21.36 22.97 1.50
CA GLN A 101 22.77 22.61 1.30
C GLN A 101 23.31 23.21 0.01
N ALA A 102 22.55 23.15 -1.08
CA ALA A 102 22.93 23.78 -2.35
C ALA A 102 23.08 25.30 -2.17
N ALA A 103 22.11 25.96 -1.54
CA ALA A 103 22.16 27.40 -1.25
C ALA A 103 23.34 27.81 -0.35
N GLN A 104 23.76 26.96 0.60
CA GLN A 104 24.93 27.20 1.46
C GLN A 104 26.26 26.90 0.76
N SER A 105 26.30 25.91 -0.14
CA SER A 105 27.48 25.59 -0.96
C SER A 105 27.69 26.59 -2.10
N SER A 106 26.68 27.39 -2.38
CA SER A 106 26.76 28.53 -3.27
C SER A 106 27.38 29.67 -2.48
N GLU A 107 28.56 30.13 -2.86
CA GLU A 107 29.07 31.39 -2.29
C GLU A 107 27.99 32.45 -2.51
N SER A 108 27.51 33.06 -1.42
CA SER A 108 26.46 34.08 -1.53
C SER A 108 26.93 35.15 -2.51
N GLY A 109 26.02 35.71 -3.31
CA GLY A 109 26.37 36.78 -4.26
C GLY A 109 27.14 37.92 -3.57
N GLU A 110 26.90 38.12 -2.27
CA GLU A 110 27.67 39.03 -1.41
C GLU A 110 29.13 38.63 -1.19
N VAL A 111 29.43 37.34 -0.93
CA VAL A 111 30.81 36.83 -0.82
C VAL A 111 31.53 36.91 -2.16
N ILE A 112 30.85 36.59 -3.27
CA ILE A 112 31.41 36.72 -4.63
C ILE A 112 31.68 38.19 -4.93
N ASN A 113 30.74 39.09 -4.63
CA ASN A 113 30.92 40.54 -4.81
C ASN A 113 32.12 41.06 -4.01
N GLN A 114 32.30 40.64 -2.75
CA GLN A 114 33.45 41.04 -1.93
C GLN A 114 34.78 40.53 -2.49
N LYS A 115 34.83 39.28 -2.96
CA LYS A 115 36.05 38.72 -3.60
C LYS A 115 36.39 39.44 -4.89
N VAL A 116 35.40 39.72 -5.72
CA VAL A 116 35.59 40.45 -6.98
C VAL A 116 35.98 41.90 -6.72
N ASP A 117 35.38 42.57 -5.73
CA ASP A 117 35.74 43.94 -5.33
C ASP A 117 37.19 44.00 -4.84
N ALA A 118 37.66 43.01 -4.06
CA ALA A 118 39.05 42.94 -3.60
C ALA A 118 40.08 42.84 -4.74
N ILE A 119 39.69 42.33 -5.92
CA ILE A 119 40.56 42.21 -7.10
C ILE A 119 40.56 43.49 -7.94
N CYS A 120 39.38 44.06 -8.19
CA CYS A 120 39.24 45.20 -9.10
C CYS A 120 39.47 46.56 -8.41
N LYS A 121 39.10 46.72 -7.13
CA LYS A 121 39.22 48.00 -6.40
C LYS A 121 40.66 48.52 -6.23
N PRO A 122 41.69 47.67 -6.04
CA PRO A 122 43.08 48.17 -6.00
C PRO A 122 43.60 48.65 -7.36
N GLN A 123 42.98 48.21 -8.46
CA GLN A 123 43.44 48.51 -9.83
C GLN A 123 42.82 49.80 -10.38
N PHE A 124 41.74 50.30 -9.77
CA PHE A 124 41.00 51.45 -10.26
C PHE A 124 40.66 52.40 -9.10
N SER A 125 40.94 53.70 -9.29
CA SER A 125 40.56 54.73 -8.33
C SER A 125 39.07 55.08 -8.48
N GLY A 126 38.21 54.34 -7.77
CA GLY A 126 36.76 54.56 -7.74
C GLY A 126 35.97 53.81 -8.83
N TYR A 127 34.66 54.04 -8.87
CA TYR A 127 33.71 53.37 -9.76
C TYR A 127 33.78 53.92 -11.20
N SER A 128 34.91 53.69 -11.86
CA SER A 128 35.12 54.02 -13.28
C SER A 128 34.52 52.96 -14.21
N GLN A 129 34.36 53.28 -15.49
CA GLN A 129 33.88 52.32 -16.49
C GLN A 129 34.79 51.08 -16.58
N ALA A 130 36.11 51.25 -16.44
CA ALA A 130 37.08 50.16 -16.41
C ALA A 130 36.94 49.25 -15.17
N TYR A 131 36.53 49.81 -14.02
CA TYR A 131 36.20 49.02 -12.82
C TYR A 131 34.98 48.14 -13.07
N VAL A 132 33.92 48.69 -13.69
CA VAL A 132 32.68 47.94 -13.97
C VAL A 132 32.95 46.77 -14.95
N GLU A 133 33.79 46.99 -15.97
CA GLU A 133 34.20 45.96 -16.91
C GLU A 133 35.07 44.86 -16.25
N CYS A 134 36.02 45.25 -15.37
CA CYS A 134 36.77 44.31 -14.55
C CYS A 134 35.85 43.47 -13.67
N PHE A 135 34.93 44.14 -12.97
CA PHE A 135 34.00 43.50 -12.05
C PHE A 135 33.13 42.48 -12.79
N ALA A 136 32.52 42.85 -13.92
CA ALA A 136 31.70 41.95 -14.71
C ALA A 136 32.47 40.72 -15.21
N ARG A 137 33.71 40.90 -15.68
CA ARG A 137 34.57 39.81 -16.15
C ARG A 137 34.98 38.85 -15.03
N GLU A 138 35.38 39.38 -13.88
CA GLU A 138 35.78 38.55 -12.73
C GLU A 138 34.57 37.89 -12.09
N TYR A 139 33.45 38.60 -11.92
CA TYR A 139 32.21 38.04 -11.39
C TYR A 139 31.69 36.86 -12.22
N ALA A 140 31.78 36.93 -13.55
CA ALA A 140 31.40 35.83 -14.44
C ALA A 140 32.27 34.56 -14.29
N LYS A 141 33.48 34.65 -13.72
CA LYS A 141 34.32 33.48 -13.43
C LYS A 141 33.89 32.73 -12.18
N TYR A 142 33.29 33.44 -11.23
CA TYR A 142 32.86 32.90 -9.93
C TYR A 142 31.36 32.64 -9.85
N SER A 143 30.57 33.26 -10.72
CA SER A 143 29.15 32.98 -10.91
C SER A 143 28.99 32.10 -12.16
N PRO A 144 29.11 30.77 -12.06
CA PRO A 144 28.77 29.92 -13.19
C PRO A 144 27.28 30.10 -13.46
N GLY A 145 26.94 30.41 -14.70
CA GLY A 145 25.56 30.63 -15.13
C GLY A 145 24.64 29.49 -14.69
N GLY A 146 23.61 29.84 -13.91
CA GLY A 146 22.57 28.95 -13.41
C GLY A 146 22.46 29.06 -11.89
N ASP A 147 21.26 29.39 -11.40
CA ASP A 147 20.96 29.34 -9.98
C ASP A 147 21.33 27.94 -9.45
N PRO A 148 22.25 27.81 -8.48
CA PRO A 148 22.70 26.53 -7.95
C PRO A 148 21.55 25.67 -7.37
N VAL A 149 20.42 26.30 -7.03
CA VAL A 149 19.17 25.62 -6.67
C VAL A 149 18.55 24.88 -7.87
N SER A 150 18.75 25.37 -9.09
CA SER A 150 18.23 24.78 -10.34
C SER A 150 18.96 23.51 -10.77
N GLN A 151 20.15 23.25 -10.22
CA GLN A 151 20.95 22.04 -10.51
C GLN A 151 20.80 20.96 -9.42
N VAL A 152 19.98 21.19 -8.39
CA VAL A 152 19.77 20.22 -7.31
C VAL A 152 19.03 19.00 -7.82
N LYS A 153 19.71 17.85 -7.81
CA LYS A 153 19.08 16.55 -8.06
C LYS A 153 18.12 16.24 -6.91
N MET A 154 16.83 16.29 -7.20
CA MET A 154 15.77 16.02 -6.23
C MET A 154 15.81 14.57 -5.71
N PRO A 155 15.31 14.30 -4.48
CA PRO A 155 15.17 12.95 -3.98
C PRO A 155 14.29 12.10 -4.89
N ASP A 156 14.62 10.82 -5.00
CA ASP A 156 13.83 9.85 -5.75
C ASP A 156 12.53 9.54 -5.00
N LYS A 157 11.38 9.83 -5.64
CA LYS A 157 10.04 9.65 -5.04
C LYS A 157 9.75 8.20 -4.68
N ASP A 158 10.30 7.24 -5.42
CA ASP A 158 10.02 5.82 -5.20
C ASP A 158 10.59 5.33 -3.87
N LYS A 159 11.62 5.98 -3.33
CA LYS A 159 12.19 5.66 -2.01
C LYS A 159 11.28 6.03 -0.83
N TYR A 160 10.28 6.88 -1.07
CA TYR A 160 9.33 7.33 -0.06
C TYR A 160 7.97 6.65 -0.21
N ARG A 161 7.81 5.77 -1.20
CA ARG A 161 6.57 5.04 -1.46
C ARG A 161 6.74 3.57 -1.06
N PHE A 162 5.89 3.12 -0.15
CA PHE A 162 5.84 1.73 0.26
C PHE A 162 4.53 1.11 -0.22
N VAL A 163 4.63 -0.01 -0.93
CA VAL A 163 3.47 -0.78 -1.39
C VAL A 163 3.62 -2.20 -0.88
N PHE A 164 2.66 -2.64 -0.08
CA PHE A 164 2.63 -4.00 0.45
C PHE A 164 1.61 -4.84 -0.32
N ALA A 165 1.68 -6.16 -0.26
CA ALA A 165 0.71 -7.04 -0.92
C ALA A 165 0.05 -7.98 0.11
N PRO A 166 -1.28 -7.96 0.27
CA PRO A 166 -1.94 -8.91 1.15
C PRO A 166 -1.94 -10.32 0.57
N PRO A 167 -1.99 -11.34 1.42
CA PRO A 167 -2.25 -12.69 0.98
C PRO A 167 -3.70 -12.82 0.46
N LEU A 168 -3.90 -13.75 -0.48
CA LEU A 168 -5.23 -14.13 -0.95
C LEU A 168 -6.08 -14.77 0.16
N TRP A 169 -5.43 -15.48 1.08
CA TRP A 169 -6.04 -16.08 2.25
C TRP A 169 -5.09 -15.95 3.45
N SER A 170 -5.65 -15.64 4.62
CA SER A 170 -4.95 -15.42 5.88
C SER A 170 -5.48 -16.41 6.93
N PRO A 171 -4.62 -16.97 7.79
CA PRO A 171 -5.02 -17.88 8.86
C PRO A 171 -5.58 -17.11 10.08
N ASP A 172 -6.57 -16.26 9.86
CA ASP A 172 -7.23 -15.42 10.86
C ASP A 172 -8.75 -15.70 10.90
N PHE A 173 -9.49 -14.99 11.76
CA PHE A 173 -10.94 -15.20 11.89
C PHE A 173 -11.68 -14.99 10.56
N ALA A 174 -11.25 -14.00 9.76
CA ALA A 174 -11.81 -13.77 8.43
C ALA A 174 -11.57 -14.98 7.51
N GLY A 175 -10.34 -15.48 7.44
CA GLY A 175 -10.00 -16.61 6.58
C GLY A 175 -10.67 -17.91 6.98
N PHE A 176 -10.79 -18.21 8.28
CA PHE A 176 -11.53 -19.38 8.73
C PHE A 176 -13.04 -19.25 8.50
N ALA A 177 -13.61 -18.04 8.65
CA ALA A 177 -15.02 -17.80 8.35
C ALA A 177 -15.33 -18.00 6.85
N ILE A 178 -14.47 -17.51 5.96
CA ILE A 178 -14.57 -17.74 4.51
C ILE A 178 -14.41 -19.22 4.17
N LEU A 179 -13.46 -19.91 4.79
CA LEU A 179 -13.27 -21.34 4.59
C LEU A 179 -14.53 -22.12 5.01
N GLY A 180 -15.16 -21.74 6.12
CA GLY A 180 -16.46 -22.26 6.53
C GLY A 180 -17.57 -22.01 5.50
N CYS A 181 -17.65 -20.79 4.94
CA CYS A 181 -18.57 -20.49 3.84
C CYS A 181 -18.35 -21.41 2.63
N ILE A 182 -17.09 -21.59 2.21
CA ILE A 182 -16.72 -22.44 1.07
C ILE A 182 -17.17 -23.89 1.33
N VAL A 183 -16.91 -24.43 2.52
CA VAL A 183 -17.33 -25.79 2.89
C VAL A 183 -18.85 -25.94 2.81
N ILE A 184 -19.62 -24.99 3.35
CA ILE A 184 -21.09 -25.02 3.28
C ILE A 184 -21.58 -24.99 1.83
N VAL A 185 -20.99 -24.13 1.00
CA VAL A 185 -21.31 -24.05 -0.44
C VAL A 185 -21.03 -25.37 -1.14
N LEU A 186 -19.87 -26.00 -0.89
CA LEU A 186 -19.53 -27.30 -1.46
C LEU A 186 -20.53 -28.39 -1.06
N VAL A 187 -20.98 -28.40 0.20
CA VAL A 187 -22.02 -29.34 0.67
C VAL A 187 -23.35 -29.10 -0.03
N ILE A 188 -23.75 -27.84 -0.24
CA ILE A 188 -24.99 -27.50 -0.98
C ILE A 188 -24.89 -27.95 -2.44
N ILE A 189 -23.77 -27.65 -3.12
CA ILE A 189 -23.53 -28.04 -4.51
C ILE A 189 -23.55 -29.57 -4.65
N GLY A 190 -22.82 -30.29 -3.80
CA GLY A 190 -22.78 -31.75 -3.81
C GLY A 190 -24.17 -32.36 -3.68
N ARG A 191 -25.03 -31.81 -2.81
CA ARG A 191 -26.43 -32.23 -2.70
C ARG A 191 -27.24 -31.96 -3.95
N LEU A 192 -27.15 -30.77 -4.52
CA LEU A 192 -27.85 -30.44 -5.76
C LEU A 192 -27.45 -31.38 -6.89
N LEU A 193 -26.15 -31.67 -7.05
CA LEU A 193 -25.63 -32.60 -8.05
C LEU A 193 -26.20 -34.01 -7.84
N THR A 194 -26.20 -34.54 -6.61
CA THR A 194 -26.78 -35.87 -6.34
C THR A 194 -28.28 -35.95 -6.68
N LEU A 195 -29.05 -34.90 -6.41
CA LEU A 195 -30.47 -34.85 -6.75
C LEU A 195 -30.71 -34.78 -8.26
N VAL A 196 -29.89 -34.00 -8.98
CA VAL A 196 -29.94 -33.91 -10.43
C VAL A 196 -29.61 -35.25 -11.08
N ILE A 197 -28.52 -35.91 -10.64
CA ILE A 197 -28.12 -37.23 -11.15
C ILE A 197 -29.23 -38.26 -10.90
N LEU A 198 -29.79 -38.29 -9.68
CA LEU A 198 -30.89 -39.21 -9.35
C LEU A 198 -32.13 -38.96 -10.23
N ARG A 199 -32.50 -37.69 -10.46
CA ARG A 199 -33.61 -37.33 -11.36
C ARG A 199 -33.34 -37.78 -12.79
N LEU A 200 -32.13 -37.59 -13.31
CA LEU A 200 -31.76 -38.02 -14.66
C LEU A 200 -31.82 -39.55 -14.82
N LEU A 201 -31.30 -40.30 -13.84
CA LEU A 201 -31.37 -41.77 -13.84
C LEU A 201 -32.81 -42.28 -13.79
N LEU A 202 -33.66 -41.68 -12.95
CA LEU A 202 -35.08 -42.03 -12.87
C LEU A 202 -35.82 -41.71 -14.17
N LYS A 203 -35.56 -40.56 -14.79
CA LYS A 203 -36.16 -40.18 -16.08
C LYS A 203 -35.80 -41.18 -17.17
N ARG A 204 -34.53 -41.56 -17.30
CA ARG A 204 -34.09 -42.57 -18.28
C ARG A 204 -34.80 -43.91 -18.06
N LYS A 205 -34.80 -44.40 -16.82
CA LYS A 205 -35.39 -45.72 -16.51
C LYS A 205 -36.91 -45.80 -16.71
N TYR A 206 -37.62 -44.68 -16.57
CA TYR A 206 -39.07 -44.61 -16.80
C TYR A 206 -39.46 -44.26 -18.25
N GLN A 207 -38.49 -43.92 -19.12
CA GLN A 207 -38.73 -43.78 -20.56
C GLN A 207 -38.59 -45.11 -21.32
N ASP A 208 -38.00 -46.13 -20.69
CA ASP A 208 -37.83 -47.48 -21.25
C ASP A 208 -38.99 -48.44 -20.90
N VAL A 209 -40.10 -47.94 -20.33
CA VAL A 209 -41.36 -48.67 -20.04
C VAL A 209 -42.51 -47.96 -20.71
#